data_AF-G0NK25-F1
#
_entry.id   AF-G0NK25-F1
#
_cell.length_a   1.000
_cell.length_b   1.000
_cell.length_c   1.000
_cell.angle_alpha   90.00
_cell.angle_beta   90.00
_cell.angle_gamma   90.00
#
_symmetry.space_group_name_H-M   'P 1'
#
loop_
_entity.id
_entity.type
_entity.pdbx_description
1 polymer ?
#
loop_
_entity_poly.entity_id
_entity_poly.type
_entity_poly.pdbx_seq_one_letter_code
_entity_poly.pdbx_strand_id
1 'polypeptide(L)'
;MSGNRKRNTSEPRDEEEDDYSTKRKRNNEAVNRTRQKKRQEENETAEKVDELKKENEALERKVEQLQKELSFLKEMFMAYAKNDGNDGPPPPPPAGSVH
;
A
#
# COMPACT_ATOMS: atom_id res chain seq x y z
N MET A 1 61.36 -14.23 22.15
CA MET A 1 61.82 -12.89 22.58
C MET A 1 60.69 -12.22 23.34
N SER A 2 60.86 -12.05 24.65
CA SER A 2 59.89 -11.42 25.56
C SER A 2 59.94 -9.90 25.41
N GLY A 3 58.82 -9.29 25.06
CA GLY A 3 58.66 -7.84 24.91
C GLY A 3 57.77 -7.27 26.01
N ASN A 4 58.38 -7.04 27.17
CA ASN A 4 57.76 -6.37 28.32
C ASN A 4 57.66 -4.86 28.04
N ARG A 5 56.45 -4.29 27.92
CA ARG A 5 56.23 -2.84 28.06
C ARG A 5 55.30 -2.55 29.22
N LYS A 6 55.88 -1.87 30.21
CA LYS A 6 55.28 -1.35 31.45
C LYS A 6 53.93 -0.68 31.19
N ARG A 7 52.91 -1.14 31.92
CA ARG A 7 51.70 -0.35 32.23
C ARG A 7 52.11 0.80 33.15
N ASN A 8 52.09 2.03 32.64
CA ASN A 8 51.99 3.22 33.49
C ASN A 8 50.51 3.42 33.81
N THR A 9 50.15 3.14 35.06
CA THR A 9 48.85 3.43 35.65
C THR A 9 48.90 4.78 36.36
N SER A 10 48.34 5.80 35.72
CA SER A 10 47.72 6.97 36.37
C SER A 10 46.84 7.67 35.32
N GLU A 11 45.58 7.20 35.27
CA GLU A 11 44.32 7.82 34.82
C GLU A 11 44.23 8.58 33.47
N PRO A 12 43.45 8.01 32.53
CA PRO A 12 42.31 8.71 31.94
C PRO A 12 41.03 7.85 31.98
N ARG A 13 40.83 7.08 33.06
CA ARG A 13 39.69 6.14 33.14
C ARG A 13 38.36 6.85 33.07
N ASP A 14 38.22 7.98 33.77
CA ASP A 14 36.95 8.71 33.82
C ASP A 14 36.61 9.39 32.48
N GLU A 15 37.61 9.90 31.74
CA GLU A 15 37.41 10.49 30.41
C GLU A 15 37.11 9.42 29.34
N GLU A 16 37.81 8.28 29.36
CA GLU A 16 37.52 7.15 28.45
C GLU A 16 36.17 6.49 28.77
N GLU A 17 35.77 6.43 30.04
CA GLU A 17 34.49 5.86 30.47
C GLU A 17 33.32 6.80 30.15
N ASP A 18 33.50 8.12 30.21
CA ASP A 18 32.53 9.11 29.70
C ASP A 18 32.40 9.09 28.16
N ASP A 19 33.52 8.99 27.43
CA ASP A 19 33.50 8.83 25.97
C ASP A 19 32.84 7.50 25.56
N TYR A 20 33.08 6.41 26.29
CA TYR A 20 32.37 5.15 26.06
C TYR A 20 30.86 5.28 26.34
N SER A 21 30.46 5.90 27.45
CA SER A 21 29.06 6.12 27.82
C SER A 21 28.31 6.93 26.77
N THR A 22 28.90 8.03 26.30
CA THR A 22 28.32 8.89 25.26
C THR A 22 28.22 8.17 23.92
N LYS A 23 29.25 7.42 23.49
CA LYS A 23 29.20 6.56 22.30
C LYS A 23 28.11 5.51 22.40
N ARG A 24 27.94 4.88 23.57
CA ARG A 24 26.91 3.85 23.79
C ARG A 24 25.50 4.44 23.74
N LYS A 25 25.29 5.59 24.37
CA LYS A 25 24.02 6.34 24.29
C LYS A 25 23.68 6.67 22.83
N ARG A 26 24.62 7.24 22.07
CA ARG A 26 24.45 7.54 20.64
C ARG A 26 24.15 6.29 19.81
N ASN A 27 24.81 5.17 20.08
CA ASN A 27 24.53 3.90 19.39
C ASN A 27 23.13 3.37 19.71
N ASN A 28 22.73 3.40 20.99
CA ASN A 28 21.38 2.98 21.39
C ASN A 28 20.31 3.85 20.72
N GLU A 29 20.53 5.15 20.64
CA GLU A 29 19.65 6.07 19.89
C GLU A 29 19.60 5.75 18.40
N ALA A 30 20.75 5.46 17.78
CA ALA A 30 20.82 5.09 16.37
C ALA A 30 20.06 3.78 16.10
N VAL A 31 20.26 2.77 16.95
CA VAL A 31 19.55 1.48 16.86
C VAL A 31 18.05 1.67 17.02
N ASN A 32 17.62 2.48 18.00
CA ASN A 32 16.20 2.76 18.20
C ASN A 32 15.60 3.46 16.97
N ARG A 33 16.30 4.46 16.43
CA ARG A 33 15.90 5.15 15.19
C ARG A 33 15.80 4.19 14.00
N THR A 34 16.78 3.30 13.80
CA THR A 34 16.74 2.30 12.73
C THR A 34 15.57 1.35 12.89
N ARG A 35 15.29 0.87 14.11
CA ARG A 35 14.15 -0.02 14.38
C ARG A 35 12.81 0.68 14.14
N GLN A 36 12.67 1.91 14.61
CA GLN A 36 11.47 2.72 14.39
C GLN A 36 11.25 2.98 12.89
N LYS A 37 12.31 3.37 12.17
CA LYS A 37 12.24 3.58 10.72
C LYS A 37 11.82 2.31 9.99
N LYS A 38 12.43 1.16 10.31
CA LYS A 38 12.05 -0.12 9.69
C LYS A 38 10.58 -0.47 9.95
N ARG A 39 10.11 -0.30 11.19
CA ARG A 39 8.71 -0.55 11.55
C ARG A 39 7.75 0.41 10.81
N GLN A 40 8.16 1.67 10.67
CA GLN A 40 7.40 2.65 9.91
C GLN A 40 7.32 2.25 8.43
N GLU A 41 8.43 1.88 7.80
CA GLU A 41 8.47 1.41 6.41
C GLU A 41 7.59 0.16 6.20
N GLU A 42 7.61 -0.78 7.15
CA GLU A 42 6.74 -1.97 7.14
C GLU A 42 5.24 -1.57 7.21
N ASN A 43 4.89 -0.66 8.11
CA ASN A 43 3.51 -0.17 8.25
C ASN A 43 3.05 0.61 7.01
N GLU A 44 3.87 1.53 6.49
CA GLU A 44 3.58 2.31 5.28
C GLU A 44 3.38 1.39 4.08
N THR A 45 4.20 0.34 3.96
CA THR A 45 4.04 -0.66 2.89
C THR A 45 2.73 -1.43 3.04
N ALA A 46 2.35 -1.83 4.26
CA ALA A 46 1.10 -2.52 4.51
C ALA A 46 -0.11 -1.63 4.16
N GLU A 47 -0.09 -0.37 4.59
CA GLU A 47 -1.13 0.62 4.26
C GLU A 47 -1.23 0.81 2.74
N LYS A 48 -0.10 0.94 2.05
CA LYS A 48 -0.05 1.09 0.58
C LYS A 48 -0.67 -0.12 -0.13
N VAL A 49 -0.40 -1.33 0.35
CA VAL A 49 -0.99 -2.56 -0.22
C VAL A 49 -2.51 -2.58 -0.03
N ASP A 50 -3.00 -2.16 1.13
CA ASP A 50 -4.43 -2.13 1.41
C ASP A 50 -5.16 -1.04 0.60
N GLU A 51 -4.53 0.12 0.41
CA GLU A 51 -5.02 1.16 -0.51
C GLU A 51 -5.13 0.63 -1.95
N LEU A 52 -4.07 0.00 -2.45
CA LEU A 52 -4.03 -0.55 -3.81
C LEU A 52 -5.06 -1.66 -4.01
N LYS A 53 -5.32 -2.50 -3.01
CA LYS A 53 -6.39 -3.52 -3.08
C LYS A 53 -7.76 -2.87 -3.21
N LYS A 54 -8.06 -1.85 -2.40
CA LYS A 54 -9.33 -1.12 -2.46
C LYS A 54 -9.51 -0.43 -3.80
N GLU A 55 -8.46 0.21 -4.30
CA GLU A 55 -8.49 0.84 -5.62
C GLU A 55 -8.72 -0.18 -6.73
N ASN A 56 -8.04 -1.33 -6.68
CA ASN A 56 -8.22 -2.39 -7.66
C ASN A 56 -9.64 -2.95 -7.65
N GLU A 57 -10.22 -3.22 -6.48
CA GLU A 57 -11.63 -3.64 -6.36
C GLU A 57 -12.60 -2.59 -6.94
N ALA A 58 -12.34 -1.30 -6.72
CA ALA A 58 -13.17 -0.23 -7.28
C ALA A 58 -13.04 -0.16 -8.81
N LEU A 59 -11.84 -0.34 -9.35
CA LEU A 59 -11.58 -0.40 -10.78
C LEU A 59 -12.25 -1.62 -11.43
N GLU A 60 -12.15 -2.79 -10.81
CA GLU A 60 -12.81 -4.02 -11.28
C GLU A 60 -14.33 -3.85 -11.37
N ARG A 61 -14.97 -3.25 -10.34
CA ARG A 61 -16.40 -2.93 -10.38
C ARG A 61 -16.75 -1.96 -11.51
N LYS A 62 -15.91 -0.96 -11.75
CA LYS A 62 -16.11 0.01 -12.83
C LYS A 62 -16.00 -0.66 -14.21
N VAL A 63 -15.05 -1.57 -14.39
CA VAL A 63 -14.92 -2.36 -15.61
C VAL A 63 -16.16 -3.22 -15.82
N GLU A 64 -16.63 -3.94 -14.79
CA GLU A 64 -17.83 -4.77 -14.87
C GLU A 64 -19.07 -3.94 -15.23
N GLN A 65 -19.26 -2.77 -14.61
CA GLN A 65 -20.36 -1.87 -14.92
C GLN A 65 -20.32 -1.43 -16.40
N LEU A 66 -19.17 -0.95 -16.89
CA LEU A 66 -19.02 -0.50 -18.26
C LEU A 66 -19.24 -1.65 -19.27
N GLN A 67 -18.82 -2.86 -18.93
CA GLN A 67 -19.09 -4.05 -19.75
C GLN A 67 -20.58 -4.37 -19.85
N LYS A 68 -21.33 -4.23 -18.74
CA LYS A 68 -22.79 -4.40 -18.74
C LYS A 68 -23.48 -3.33 -19.57
N GLU A 69 -23.09 -2.06 -19.40
CA GLU A 69 -23.63 -0.94 -20.18
C GLU A 69 -23.38 -1.13 -21.68
N LEU A 70 -22.16 -1.56 -22.06
CA LEU A 70 -21.81 -1.83 -23.45
C LEU A 70 -22.60 -3.01 -24.02
N SER A 71 -22.75 -4.09 -23.24
CA SER A 71 -23.52 -5.27 -23.65
C SER A 71 -24.99 -4.92 -23.86
N PHE A 72 -25.57 -4.17 -22.93
CA PHE A 72 -26.94 -3.67 -23.04
C PHE A 72 -27.13 -2.82 -24.30
N LEU A 73 -26.21 -1.87 -24.56
CA LEU A 73 -26.29 -1.03 -25.76
C LEU A 73 -26.20 -1.88 -27.04
N LYS A 74 -25.30 -2.87 -27.08
CA LYS A 74 -25.16 -3.80 -28.20
C LYS A 74 -26.43 -4.62 -28.43
N GLU A 75 -27.01 -5.17 -27.38
CA GLU A 75 -28.27 -5.92 -27.45
C GLU A 75 -29.41 -5.03 -27.96
N MET A 76 -29.49 -3.80 -27.48
CA MET A 76 -30.46 -2.82 -27.93
C MET A 76 -30.32 -2.54 -29.44
N PHE A 77 -29.11 -2.25 -29.93
CA PHE A 77 -28.85 -2.07 -31.36
C PHE A 77 -29.18 -3.33 -32.19
N MET A 78 -28.84 -4.52 -31.69
CA MET A 78 -29.16 -5.77 -32.37
C MET A 78 -30.67 -6.04 -32.43
N ALA A 79 -31.42 -5.67 -31.38
CA ALA A 79 -32.88 -5.76 -31.37
C ALA A 79 -33.51 -4.77 -32.36
N TYR A 80 -33.03 -3.52 -32.40
CA TYR A 80 -33.49 -2.54 -33.39
C TYR A 80 -33.15 -2.96 -34.83
N ALA A 81 -31.92 -3.42 -35.09
CA ALA A 81 -31.54 -3.90 -36.42
C ALA A 81 -32.29 -5.18 -36.85
N LYS A 82 -32.70 -6.04 -35.91
CA LYS A 82 -33.62 -7.16 -36.19
C LYS A 82 -35.04 -6.70 -36.48
N ASN A 83 -35.44 -5.56 -35.89
CA ASN A 83 -36.76 -4.97 -36.01
C ASN A 83 -36.87 -3.93 -37.14
N ASP A 84 -35.78 -3.56 -37.82
CA ASP A 84 -35.79 -2.75 -39.06
C ASP A 84 -36.45 -3.47 -40.25
N GLY A 85 -37.04 -4.66 -40.03
CA GLY A 85 -38.00 -5.30 -40.93
C GLY A 85 -39.48 -5.22 -40.48
N ASN A 86 -39.79 -4.58 -39.34
CA ASN A 86 -41.14 -4.47 -38.80
C ASN A 86 -41.28 -3.23 -37.90
N ASP A 87 -41.69 -2.10 -38.49
CA ASP A 87 -41.97 -0.80 -37.86
C ASP A 87 -43.00 -0.89 -36.72
N GLY A 88 -42.54 -1.17 -35.50
CA GLY A 88 -43.36 -1.15 -34.29
C GLY A 88 -42.66 -0.42 -33.14
N PRO A 89 -43.38 0.42 -32.36
CA PRO A 89 -42.76 1.21 -31.30
C PRO A 89 -42.14 0.30 -30.22
N PRO A 90 -41.04 0.75 -29.57
CA PRO A 90 -40.31 -0.05 -28.59
C PRO A 90 -41.22 -0.47 -27.42
N PRO A 91 -41.02 -1.69 -26.87
CA PRO A 91 -41.75 -2.11 -25.68
C PRO A 91 -41.41 -1.21 -24.49
N PRO A 92 -42.40 -0.81 -23.67
CA PRO A 92 -42.15 0.04 -22.51
C PRO A 92 -41.23 -0.66 -21.49
N PRO A 93 -40.40 0.11 -20.75
CA PRO A 93 -39.53 -0.46 -19.73
C PRO A 93 -40.36 -1.20 -18.65
N PRO A 94 -39.85 -2.31 -18.08
CA PRO A 94 -40.54 -3.03 -17.03
C PRO A 94 -40.67 -2.12 -15.80
N ALA A 95 -41.91 -1.88 -15.38
CA ALA A 95 -42.21 -1.09 -14.19
C ALA A 95 -41.53 -1.75 -12.98
N GLY A 96 -40.55 -1.05 -12.41
CA GLY A 96 -39.90 -1.46 -11.17
C GLY A 96 -40.95 -1.72 -10.10
N SER A 97 -41.02 -2.95 -9.63
CA SER A 97 -41.87 -3.34 -8.51
C SER A 97 -41.30 -2.67 -7.27
N VAL A 98 -41.95 -1.59 -6.83
CA VAL A 98 -41.73 -0.99 -5.53
C VAL A 98 -42.43 -1.88 -4.51
N HIS A 99 -41.68 -2.76 -3.85
CA HIS A 99 -41.99 -3.33 -2.53
C HIS A 99 -40.69 -3.41 -1.74
#